data_AF-A0A1V6QNA2-F1
#
_entry.id   AF-A0A1V6QNA2-F1
#
_cell.length_a   1.000
_cell.length_b   1.000
_cell.length_c   1.000
_cell.angle_alpha   90.00
_cell.angle_beta   90.00
_cell.angle_gamma   90.00
#
_symmetry.space_group_name_H-M   'P 1'
#
loop_
_entity.id
_entity.type
_entity.pdbx_description
1 polymer ?
#
loop_
_entity_poly.entity_id
_entity_poly.type
_entity_poly.pdbx_seq_one_letter_code
_entity_poly.pdbx_strand_id
1 'polypeptide(L)'
;MLFLKALGLLPFVAMALAGSSKFADTCQNVDGEGTTLRAECRVSRDGQLRTSSIDLNRCLKNDKGKLKCGKNGHYSGSCINCTMRGHAEFTCQCRNAERDHNYVSTTIDLNKCVANNHGELGC
;
A
#
# COMPACT_ATOMS: atom_id res chain seq x y z
N MET A 1 -28.93 21.33 -51.69
CA MET A 1 -29.42 20.40 -50.65
C MET A 1 -28.29 19.38 -50.42
N LEU A 2 -27.20 19.70 -49.71
CA LEU A 2 -27.05 19.79 -48.24
C LEU A 2 -27.59 18.54 -47.50
N PHE A 3 -26.80 17.47 -47.43
CA PHE A 3 -25.98 17.10 -46.25
C PHE A 3 -25.71 15.58 -46.19
N LEU A 4 -24.42 15.23 -46.27
CA LEU A 4 -23.86 13.92 -45.93
C LEU A 4 -24.15 13.63 -44.44
N LYS A 5 -24.90 12.57 -44.13
CA LYS A 5 -25.00 12.08 -42.75
C LYS A 5 -23.79 11.18 -42.45
N ALA A 6 -22.77 11.77 -41.84
CA ALA A 6 -21.67 11.02 -41.24
C ALA A 6 -22.22 10.26 -40.02
N LEU A 7 -22.26 8.93 -40.10
CA LEU A 7 -22.47 8.05 -38.95
C LEU A 7 -21.16 8.02 -38.15
N GLY A 8 -21.09 8.83 -37.09
CA GLY A 8 -19.94 8.87 -36.19
C GLY A 8 -19.81 7.57 -35.40
N LEU A 9 -18.70 6.86 -35.57
CA LEU A 9 -18.27 5.83 -34.64
C LEU A 9 -17.78 6.52 -33.35
N LEU A 10 -18.49 6.30 -32.25
CA LEU A 10 -18.03 6.67 -30.92
C LEU A 10 -17.02 5.61 -30.43
N PRO A 11 -15.76 5.97 -30.14
CA PRO A 11 -14.83 5.04 -29.52
C PRO A 11 -15.22 4.82 -28.05
N PHE A 12 -15.52 3.58 -27.68
CA PHE A 12 -15.58 3.16 -26.28
C PHE A 12 -14.16 3.23 -25.71
N VAL A 13 -13.86 4.30 -24.97
CA VAL A 13 -12.62 4.38 -24.19
C VAL A 13 -12.79 3.46 -22.98
N ALA A 14 -12.26 2.24 -23.07
CA ALA A 14 -12.12 1.36 -21.91
C ALA A 14 -11.04 1.94 -20.99
N MET A 15 -11.44 2.72 -19.99
CA MET A 15 -10.56 3.02 -18.86
C MET A 15 -10.31 1.72 -18.10
N ALA A 16 -9.18 1.07 -18.40
CA ALA A 16 -8.67 0.00 -17.56
C ALA A 16 -8.41 0.59 -16.17
N LEU A 17 -9.23 0.19 -15.19
CA LEU A 17 -8.95 0.41 -13.78
C LEU A 17 -7.68 -0.40 -13.48
N ALA A 18 -6.52 0.23 -13.61
CA ALA A 18 -5.29 -0.30 -13.04
C ALA A 18 -5.49 -0.34 -11.53
N GLY A 19 -5.96 -1.48 -11.01
CA GLY A 19 -5.93 -1.74 -9.59
C GLY A 19 -4.51 -1.47 -9.09
N SER A 20 -4.37 -0.76 -7.98
CA SER A 20 -3.08 -0.51 -7.35
C SER A 20 -2.33 -1.85 -7.25
N SER A 21 -1.17 -1.94 -7.92
CA SER A 21 -0.31 -3.13 -7.89
C SER A 21 -0.06 -3.52 -6.44
N LYS A 22 -0.62 -4.63 -5.97
CA LYS A 22 -0.43 -5.10 -4.60
C LYS A 22 1.00 -5.62 -4.50
N PHE A 23 1.81 -5.08 -3.59
CA PHE A 23 3.21 -5.48 -3.52
C PHE A 23 3.36 -6.99 -3.25
N ALA A 24 2.53 -7.58 -2.39
CA ALA A 24 2.64 -8.98 -2.01
C ALA A 24 2.37 -9.97 -3.16
N ASP A 25 1.71 -9.54 -4.25
CA ASP A 25 1.48 -10.38 -5.43
C ASP A 25 2.76 -10.56 -6.26
N THR A 26 3.75 -9.68 -6.07
CA THR A 26 4.94 -9.60 -6.93
C THR A 26 6.25 -9.43 -6.17
N CYS A 27 6.19 -9.50 -4.84
CA CYS A 27 7.35 -9.49 -3.97
C CYS A 27 7.38 -10.75 -3.10
N GLN A 28 8.58 -11.19 -2.76
CA GLN A 28 8.86 -12.33 -1.90
C GLN A 28 9.84 -11.95 -0.79
N ASN A 29 10.09 -12.87 0.15
CA ASN A 29 11.02 -12.66 1.27
C ASN A 29 10.71 -11.36 2.04
N VAL A 30 9.41 -11.13 2.29
CA VAL A 30 8.90 -9.93 2.96
C VAL A 30 9.25 -10.00 4.44
N ASP A 31 9.93 -8.97 4.92
CA ASP A 31 10.36 -8.81 6.30
C ASP A 31 10.07 -7.39 6.80
N GLY A 32 9.75 -7.27 8.09
CA GLY A 32 9.40 -6.00 8.73
C GLY A 32 10.18 -5.81 10.02
N GLU A 33 11.04 -4.80 10.03
CA GLU A 33 11.85 -4.42 11.19
C GLU A 33 11.62 -2.93 11.54
N GLY A 34 11.14 -2.68 12.76
CA GLY A 34 10.77 -1.33 13.20
C GLY A 34 9.68 -0.73 12.30
N THR A 35 10.04 0.29 11.51
CA THR A 35 9.15 0.89 10.51
C THR A 35 9.53 0.52 9.07
N THR A 36 10.61 -0.22 8.88
CA THR A 36 11.09 -0.61 7.55
C THR A 36 10.42 -1.89 7.10
N LEU A 37 9.79 -1.86 5.94
CA LEU A 37 9.37 -3.05 5.19
C LEU A 37 10.41 -3.32 4.11
N ARG A 38 10.99 -4.51 4.10
CA ARG A 38 11.96 -4.98 3.10
C ARG A 38 11.38 -6.17 2.34
N ALA A 39 11.59 -6.22 1.03
CA ALA A 39 11.20 -7.37 0.21
C ALA A 39 12.05 -7.47 -1.07
N GLU A 40 12.01 -8.63 -1.72
CA GLU A 40 12.53 -8.83 -3.06
C GLU A 40 11.39 -8.73 -4.06
N CYS A 41 11.38 -7.68 -4.87
CA CYS A 41 10.25 -7.32 -5.72
C CYS A 41 10.57 -7.48 -7.19
N ARG A 42 9.60 -7.96 -7.95
CA ARG A 42 9.73 -8.20 -9.38
C ARG A 42 9.83 -6.88 -10.16
N VAL A 43 10.86 -6.79 -11.00
CA VAL A 43 11.19 -5.64 -11.85
C VAL A 43 10.41 -5.67 -13.18
N SER A 44 10.38 -6.83 -13.82
CA SER A 44 9.74 -7.03 -15.13
C SER A 44 8.96 -8.36 -15.18
N ARG A 45 8.33 -8.68 -16.32
CA ARG A 45 7.64 -9.97 -16.50
C ARG A 45 8.60 -11.16 -16.58
N ASP A 46 9.88 -10.90 -16.84
CA ASP A 46 10.92 -11.92 -17.05
C ASP A 46 11.42 -12.54 -15.73
N GLY A 47 10.86 -12.12 -14.59
CA GLY A 47 11.14 -12.70 -13.29
C GLY A 47 12.33 -12.09 -12.55
N GLN A 48 12.99 -11.07 -13.11
CA GLN A 48 14.06 -10.36 -12.41
C GLN A 48 13.55 -9.74 -11.10
N LEU A 49 14.24 -10.01 -10.00
CA LEU A 49 13.94 -9.46 -8.68
C LEU A 49 14.93 -8.37 -8.30
N ARG A 50 14.46 -7.41 -7.50
CA ARG A 50 15.27 -6.37 -6.87
C ARG A 50 14.91 -6.26 -5.41
N THR A 51 15.91 -6.25 -4.53
CA THR A 51 15.70 -5.93 -3.12
C THR A 51 15.29 -4.47 -2.99
N SER A 52 14.16 -4.23 -2.33
CA SER A 52 13.64 -2.89 -2.06
C SER A 52 13.21 -2.79 -0.61
N SER A 53 13.28 -1.58 -0.07
CA SER A 53 12.84 -1.26 1.27
C SER A 53 12.07 0.05 1.28
N ILE A 54 11.08 0.16 2.15
CA ILE A 54 10.31 1.37 2.37
C ILE A 54 10.06 1.60 3.86
N ASP A 55 10.15 2.85 4.29
CA ASP A 55 9.72 3.26 5.64
C ASP A 55 8.19 3.43 5.66
N LEU A 56 7.50 2.59 6.41
CA LEU A 56 6.05 2.60 6.57
C LEU A 56 5.51 3.89 7.20
N ASN A 57 6.35 4.71 7.86
CA ASN A 57 5.94 6.06 8.27
C ASN A 57 5.57 6.95 7.08
N ARG A 58 6.09 6.66 5.89
CA ARG A 58 5.72 7.35 4.65
C ARG A 58 4.34 6.96 4.14
N CYS A 59 3.80 5.83 4.60
CA CYS A 59 2.62 5.20 4.00
C CYS A 59 1.45 5.03 4.96
N LEU A 60 1.70 5.03 6.28
CA LEU A 60 0.71 4.74 7.30
C LEU A 60 0.58 5.88 8.29
N LYS A 61 -0.67 6.11 8.72
CA LYS A 61 -1.03 6.98 9.85
C LYS A 61 -1.84 6.23 10.89
N ASN A 62 -1.78 6.71 12.12
CA ASN A 62 -2.76 6.37 13.15
C ASN A 62 -3.94 7.34 13.08
N ASP A 63 -5.14 6.83 12.83
CA ASP A 63 -6.38 7.57 12.88
C ASP A 63 -7.25 7.04 14.02
N LYS A 64 -7.18 7.72 15.18
CA LYS A 64 -7.98 7.40 16.38
C LYS A 64 -7.85 5.94 16.83
N GLY A 65 -6.61 5.45 16.88
CA GLY A 65 -6.27 4.08 17.25
C GLY A 65 -6.38 3.06 16.11
N LYS A 66 -6.69 3.48 14.88
CA LYS A 66 -6.76 2.59 13.71
C LYS A 66 -5.67 2.93 12.71
N LEU A 67 -4.93 1.92 12.25
CA LEU A 67 -4.01 2.10 11.13
C LEU A 67 -4.78 2.37 9.84
N LYS A 68 -4.31 3.36 9.07
CA LYS A 68 -4.83 3.69 7.74
C LYS A 68 -3.69 4.07 6.80
N CYS A 69 -3.92 3.93 5.50
CA CYS A 69 -3.03 4.51 4.51
C CYS A 69 -3.03 6.05 4.67
N GLY A 70 -1.85 6.64 4.53
CA GLY A 70 -1.65 8.08 4.65
C GLY A 70 -0.21 8.44 4.32
N LYS A 71 -0.03 9.33 3.34
CA LYS A 71 1.28 9.84 2.95
C LYS A 71 1.92 10.59 4.13
N ASN A 72 3.15 10.23 4.47
CA ASN A 72 3.90 10.80 5.61
C ASN A 72 3.06 10.83 6.89
N GLY A 73 2.38 9.72 7.18
CA GLY A 73 1.47 9.60 8.31
C GLY A 73 2.14 9.42 9.66
N HIS A 74 3.42 9.05 9.68
CA HIS A 74 4.25 8.90 10.88
C HIS A 74 3.58 8.07 11.99
N TYR A 75 2.92 6.96 11.63
CA TYR A 75 2.17 6.13 12.59
C TYR A 75 3.02 5.70 13.80
N SER A 76 4.33 5.47 13.61
CA SER A 76 5.22 4.96 14.66
C SER A 76 5.36 5.92 15.85
N GLY A 77 5.04 7.22 15.68
CA GLY A 77 5.02 8.18 16.79
C GLY A 77 3.87 7.94 17.79
N SER A 78 2.88 7.12 17.44
CA SER A 78 1.71 6.85 18.29
C SER A 78 1.28 5.38 18.30
N CYS A 79 2.05 4.49 17.69
CA CYS A 79 1.80 3.06 17.66
C CYS A 79 3.03 2.30 18.14
N ILE A 80 2.80 1.20 18.84
CA ILE A 80 3.82 0.33 19.45
C ILE A 80 3.50 -1.14 19.15
N ASN A 81 4.43 -2.03 19.49
CA ASN A 81 4.27 -3.48 19.39
C ASN A 81 3.78 -3.92 18.00
N CYS A 82 4.43 -3.35 16.98
CA CYS A 82 4.10 -3.60 15.59
C CYS A 82 4.77 -4.88 15.08
N THR A 83 4.06 -5.68 14.29
CA THR A 83 4.56 -6.95 13.79
C THR A 83 3.90 -7.28 12.45
N MET A 84 4.71 -7.76 11.51
CA MET A 84 4.24 -8.38 10.26
C MET A 84 3.69 -9.77 10.55
N ARG A 85 2.53 -10.08 9.96
CA ARG A 85 1.90 -11.40 9.96
C ARG A 85 1.67 -11.82 8.51
N GLY A 86 2.12 -13.02 8.16
CA GLY A 86 2.12 -13.47 6.76
C GLY A 86 2.89 -12.51 5.85
N HIS A 87 2.36 -12.25 4.65
CA HIS A 87 3.04 -11.45 3.63
C HIS A 87 2.65 -9.97 3.60
N ALA A 88 1.49 -9.59 4.16
CA ALA A 88 0.96 -8.24 4.03
C ALA A 88 0.17 -7.73 5.24
N GLU A 89 -0.13 -8.56 6.24
CA GLU A 89 -0.86 -8.08 7.41
C GLU A 89 0.10 -7.42 8.39
N PHE A 90 -0.18 -6.17 8.74
CA PHE A 90 0.61 -5.41 9.69
C PHE A 90 -0.25 -5.07 10.90
N THR A 91 0.12 -5.62 12.04
CA THR A 91 -0.62 -5.47 13.30
C THR A 91 0.18 -4.62 14.27
N CYS A 92 -0.46 -3.65 14.91
CA CYS A 92 0.12 -2.77 15.92
C CYS A 92 -0.86 -2.55 17.07
N GLN A 93 -0.36 -1.92 18.14
CA GLN A 93 -1.17 -1.26 19.15
C GLN A 93 -1.03 0.24 18.99
N CYS A 94 -2.12 0.96 18.72
CA CYS A 94 -2.09 2.39 18.41
C CYS A 94 -2.85 3.20 19.47
N ARG A 95 -2.29 4.34 19.84
CA ARG A 95 -2.87 5.27 20.82
C ARG A 95 -4.19 5.81 20.28
N ASN A 96 -5.26 5.67 21.06
CA ASN A 96 -6.57 6.23 20.74
C ASN A 96 -6.84 7.47 21.60
N ALA A 97 -6.80 8.65 20.99
CA ALA A 97 -7.04 9.92 21.68
C ALA A 97 -8.46 10.07 22.24
N GLU A 98 -9.44 9.29 21.75
CA GLU A 98 -10.85 9.35 22.17
C GLU A 98 -11.17 8.36 23.31
N ARG A 99 -10.26 7.45 23.65
CA ARG A 99 -10.45 6.46 24.72
C ARG A 99 -9.38 6.58 25.80
N ASP A 100 -9.35 7.73 26.46
CA ASP A 100 -8.40 8.03 27.55
C ASP A 100 -6.93 7.78 27.16
N HIS A 101 -6.61 7.98 25.89
CA HIS A 101 -5.26 7.74 25.35
C HIS A 101 -4.77 6.30 25.44
N ASN A 102 -5.66 5.32 25.61
CA ASN A 102 -5.31 3.91 25.65
C ASN A 102 -4.80 3.40 24.30
N TYR A 103 -3.92 2.40 24.35
CA TYR A 103 -3.47 1.68 23.16
C TYR A 103 -4.48 0.59 22.80
N VAL A 104 -4.94 0.59 21.55
CA VAL A 104 -5.87 -0.40 21.01
C VAL A 104 -5.22 -1.17 19.87
N SER A 105 -5.50 -2.47 19.79
CA SER A 105 -4.99 -3.31 18.69
C SER A 105 -5.66 -2.93 17.36
N THR A 106 -4.87 -2.87 16.31
CA THR A 106 -5.32 -2.60 14.94
C THR A 106 -4.47 -3.38 13.95
N THR A 107 -5.11 -3.86 12.88
CA THR A 107 -4.46 -4.59 11.79
C THR A 107 -4.82 -3.91 10.47
N ILE A 108 -3.85 -3.83 9.56
CA ILE A 108 -4.04 -3.35 8.19
C ILE A 108 -3.40 -4.31 7.21
N ASP A 109 -4.07 -4.52 6.07
CA ASP A 109 -3.47 -5.18 4.91
C ASP A 109 -2.66 -4.14 4.12
N LEU A 110 -1.33 -4.28 4.13
CA LEU A 110 -0.41 -3.38 3.46
C LEU A 110 -0.58 -3.35 1.95
N ASN A 111 -1.21 -4.36 1.33
CA ASN A 111 -1.55 -4.29 -0.11
C ASN A 111 -2.50 -3.14 -0.44
N LYS A 112 -3.17 -2.55 0.56
CA LYS A 112 -4.01 -1.37 0.39
C LYS A 112 -3.21 -0.07 0.31
N CYS A 113 -1.97 -0.08 0.80
CA CYS A 113 -1.17 1.14 0.96
C CYS A 113 0.18 1.06 0.23
N VAL A 114 0.73 -0.14 0.03
CA VAL A 114 2.06 -0.38 -0.52
C VAL A 114 1.94 -1.14 -1.84
N ALA A 115 2.67 -0.66 -2.83
CA ALA A 115 2.74 -1.19 -4.17
C ALA A 115 4.18 -1.53 -4.56
N ASN A 116 4.32 -2.44 -5.52
CA ASN A 116 5.56 -2.67 -6.23
C ASN A 116 5.51 -1.95 -7.59
N ASN A 117 6.43 -1.02 -7.80
CA ASN A 117 6.64 -0.28 -9.04
C ASN A 117 7.99 -0.68 -9.65
N HIS A 118 8.00 -1.66 -10.55
CA HIS A 118 9.20 -2.13 -11.25
C HIS A 118 10.38 -2.46 -10.31
N GLY A 119 10.09 -3.17 -9.22
CA GLY A 119 11.06 -3.60 -8.22
C GLY A 119 11.30 -2.59 -7.10
N GLU A 120 10.53 -1.50 -7.06
CA GLU A 120 10.59 -0.49 -6.00
C GLU A 120 9.31 -0.46 -5.19
N LEU A 121 9.42 -0.66 -3.88
CA LEU A 121 8.30 -0.50 -2.95
C LEU A 121 7.91 0.98 -2.84
N GLY A 122 6.61 1.25 -2.92
CA GLY A 122 6.07 2.61 -2.91
C GLY A 122 4.68 2.71 -2.31
N CYS A 123 4.32 3.93 -1.95
CA CYS A 123 2.99 4.41 -1.62
C CYS A 123 2.91 5.88 -2.11
#